data_AF-A0A7S0ZJJ9-F1
#
_entry.id   AF-A0A7S0ZJJ9-F1
#
_cell.length_a   1.000
_cell.length_b   1.000
_cell.length_c   1.000
_cell.angle_alpha   90.00
_cell.angle_beta   90.00
_cell.angle_gamma   90.00
#
_symmetry.space_group_name_H-M   'P 1'
#
loop_
_entity.id
_entity.type
_entity.pdbx_description
1 polymer ?
#
loop_
_entity_poly.entity_id
_entity_poly.type
_entity_poly.pdbx_seq_one_letter_code
_entity_poly.pdbx_strand_id
1 'polypeptide(L)'
;FFDLQSERDLLNDQVKQSTKDSDYKMKMHQDEVVKIQEEYRRMLIKEKSIASQQLAEVSSQIRAMKMKLERAAEEKLNSESVLRTELEFMTEARDSALAEMRRAHEHLRDAQNRFMQEERSSYELLERAQGEITELRKALFEAEHNVNRQREESENHISEARESAASHEEQLKSMQKELEESKQKASQCINSLRQAEFDKKMIENDLLRVKMELDMSRSMSSPEKSESEQEMIRKLEQMTEEKDRMRVEVERMTSFVREYRHRAEIKASDSKKRITALHNQVSVIHQIRQIVEHVYESHQIHSNSEESP
;
A
#
# COMPACT_ATOMS: atom_id res chain seq x y z
N PHE A 1 -164.94 95.06 -39.05
CA PHE A 1 -164.08 93.93 -39.49
C PHE A 1 -162.77 94.37 -40.14
N PHE A 2 -162.58 95.65 -40.50
CA PHE A 2 -161.32 96.21 -41.02
C PHE A 2 -160.20 96.39 -39.95
N ASP A 3 -160.45 96.11 -38.66
CA ASP A 3 -159.50 96.43 -37.57
C ASP A 3 -158.54 95.29 -37.14
N LEU A 4 -158.77 94.03 -37.56
CA LEU A 4 -157.92 92.89 -37.13
C LEU A 4 -156.64 92.70 -37.98
N GLN A 5 -156.48 93.45 -39.07
CA GLN A 5 -155.36 93.27 -40.00
C GLN A 5 -154.13 94.11 -39.57
N SER A 6 -154.35 95.29 -38.98
CA SER A 6 -153.27 96.16 -38.50
C SER A 6 -152.53 95.62 -37.27
N GLU A 7 -153.20 94.83 -36.43
CA GLU A 7 -152.60 94.25 -35.22
C GLU A 7 -151.67 93.06 -35.54
N ARG A 8 -151.98 92.32 -36.61
CA ARG A 8 -151.13 91.24 -37.11
C ARG A 8 -149.80 91.75 -37.68
N ASP A 9 -149.83 92.87 -38.38
CA ASP A 9 -148.64 93.45 -39.00
C ASP A 9 -147.66 93.99 -37.93
N LEU A 10 -148.17 94.58 -36.84
CA LEU A 10 -147.34 95.06 -35.73
C LEU A 10 -146.65 93.93 -34.96
N LEU A 11 -147.36 92.82 -34.71
CA LEU A 11 -146.82 91.62 -34.07
C LEU A 11 -145.75 90.95 -34.94
N ASN A 12 -145.93 90.94 -36.27
CA ASN A 12 -144.93 90.41 -37.19
C ASN A 12 -143.63 91.22 -37.18
N ASP A 13 -143.72 92.54 -37.04
CA ASP A 13 -142.53 93.39 -36.95
C ASP A 13 -141.79 93.24 -35.61
N GLN A 14 -142.51 93.02 -34.50
CA GLN A 14 -141.87 92.69 -33.21
C GLN A 14 -141.14 91.34 -33.24
N VAL A 15 -141.73 90.32 -33.88
CA VAL A 15 -141.09 89.00 -34.05
C VAL A 15 -139.85 89.10 -34.94
N LYS A 16 -139.89 89.90 -36.01
CA LYS A 16 -138.71 90.19 -36.86
C LYS A 16 -137.60 90.94 -36.14
N GLN A 17 -137.94 91.85 -35.23
CA GLN A 17 -136.94 92.59 -34.46
C GLN A 17 -136.27 91.69 -33.40
N SER A 18 -137.06 90.85 -32.71
CA SER A 18 -136.56 89.88 -31.73
C SER A 18 -135.65 88.80 -32.36
N THR A 19 -136.01 88.32 -33.55
CA THR A 19 -135.16 87.36 -34.30
C THR A 19 -133.84 87.99 -34.75
N LYS A 20 -133.84 89.25 -35.19
CA LYS A 20 -132.59 89.97 -35.50
C LYS A 20 -131.68 90.16 -34.28
N ASP A 21 -132.23 90.49 -33.12
CA ASP A 21 -131.43 90.65 -31.88
C ASP A 21 -130.89 89.31 -31.37
N SER A 22 -131.66 88.23 -31.53
CA SER A 22 -131.21 86.86 -31.23
C SER A 22 -130.07 86.42 -32.16
N ASP A 23 -130.20 86.64 -33.47
CA ASP A 23 -129.16 86.31 -34.45
C ASP A 23 -127.87 87.11 -34.21
N TYR A 24 -127.98 88.38 -33.81
CA TYR A 24 -126.82 89.19 -33.47
C TYR A 24 -126.09 88.68 -32.22
N LYS A 25 -126.82 88.31 -31.16
CA LYS A 25 -126.23 87.72 -29.95
C LYS A 25 -125.60 86.35 -30.20
N MET A 26 -126.26 85.53 -31.02
CA MET A 26 -125.76 84.21 -31.37
C MET A 26 -124.47 84.31 -32.19
N LYS A 27 -124.37 85.28 -33.10
CA LYS A 27 -123.16 85.57 -33.87
C LYS A 27 -122.01 86.10 -32.99
N MET A 28 -122.30 86.98 -32.04
CA MET A 28 -121.32 87.47 -31.05
C MET A 28 -120.74 86.32 -30.21
N HIS A 29 -121.58 85.42 -29.71
CA HIS A 29 -121.11 84.23 -28.97
C HIS A 29 -120.36 83.25 -29.85
N GLN A 30 -120.75 83.09 -31.12
CA GLN A 30 -120.01 82.28 -32.09
C GLN A 30 -118.59 82.84 -32.30
N ASP A 31 -118.46 84.16 -32.47
CA ASP A 31 -117.17 84.84 -32.65
C ASP A 31 -116.30 84.77 -31.38
N GLU A 32 -116.89 84.87 -30.18
CA GLU A 32 -116.19 84.66 -28.90
C GLU A 32 -115.69 83.22 -28.75
N VAL A 33 -116.51 82.22 -29.09
CA VAL A 33 -116.13 80.80 -29.05
C VAL A 33 -114.98 80.52 -30.01
N VAL A 34 -115.03 81.06 -31.24
CA VAL A 34 -113.94 80.93 -32.22
C VAL A 34 -112.65 81.57 -31.70
N LYS A 35 -112.74 82.76 -31.10
CA LYS A 35 -111.59 83.46 -30.53
C LYS A 35 -110.94 82.68 -29.37
N ILE A 36 -111.74 82.12 -28.46
CA ILE A 36 -111.26 81.26 -27.37
C ILE A 36 -110.61 80.00 -27.92
N GLN A 37 -111.19 79.37 -28.95
CA GLN A 37 -110.62 78.20 -29.60
C GLN A 37 -109.28 78.50 -30.29
N GLU A 38 -109.14 79.67 -30.92
CA GLU A 38 -107.89 80.10 -31.53
C GLU A 38 -106.81 80.45 -30.50
N GLU A 39 -107.16 81.10 -29.39
CA GLU A 39 -106.24 81.34 -28.29
C GLU A 39 -105.77 80.03 -27.64
N TYR A 40 -106.69 79.10 -27.39
CA TYR A 40 -106.36 77.75 -26.89
C TYR A 40 -105.47 76.98 -27.86
N ARG A 41 -105.73 77.07 -29.17
CA ARG A 41 -104.89 76.45 -30.22
C ARG A 41 -103.49 77.07 -30.26
N ARG A 42 -103.36 78.40 -30.14
CA ARG A 42 -102.05 79.08 -30.06
C ARG A 42 -101.27 78.68 -28.80
N MET A 43 -101.96 78.55 -27.67
CA MET A 43 -101.36 78.08 -26.42
C MET A 43 -100.82 76.65 -26.58
N LEU A 44 -101.64 75.72 -27.08
CA LEU A 44 -101.24 74.33 -27.33
C LEU A 44 -100.05 74.22 -28.30
N ILE A 45 -99.99 75.05 -29.35
CA ILE A 45 -98.85 75.08 -30.26
C ILE A 45 -97.57 75.54 -29.54
N LYS A 46 -97.66 76.57 -28.68
CA LYS A 46 -96.53 77.05 -27.89
C LYS A 46 -96.06 75.99 -26.89
N GLU A 47 -96.97 75.38 -26.14
CA GLU A 47 -96.64 74.29 -25.21
C GLU A 47 -95.99 73.11 -25.93
N LYS A 48 -96.54 72.70 -27.08
CA LYS A 48 -95.95 71.64 -27.90
C LYS A 48 -94.55 72.02 -28.41
N SER A 49 -94.33 73.28 -28.78
CA SER A 49 -93.01 73.78 -29.21
C SER A 49 -91.99 73.75 -28.07
N ILE A 50 -92.38 74.20 -26.87
CA ILE A 50 -91.52 74.19 -25.67
C ILE A 50 -91.18 72.75 -25.28
N ALA A 51 -92.18 71.87 -25.22
CA ALA A 51 -91.97 70.45 -24.91
C ALA A 51 -91.07 69.77 -25.96
N SER A 52 -91.22 70.10 -27.24
CA SER A 52 -90.36 69.56 -28.32
C SER A 52 -88.92 70.06 -28.19
N GLN A 53 -88.71 71.32 -27.81
CA GLN A 53 -87.38 71.89 -27.59
C GLN A 53 -86.70 71.27 -26.37
N GLN A 54 -87.42 71.13 -25.26
CA GLN A 54 -86.93 70.44 -24.05
C GLN A 54 -86.58 68.98 -24.35
N LEU A 55 -87.43 68.27 -25.11
CA LEU A 55 -87.17 66.89 -25.51
C LEU A 55 -85.92 66.78 -26.40
N ALA A 56 -85.72 67.72 -27.33
CA ALA A 56 -84.54 67.76 -28.19
C ALA A 56 -83.25 68.04 -27.39
N GLU A 57 -83.31 68.94 -26.41
CA GLU A 57 -82.18 69.25 -25.54
C GLU A 57 -81.81 68.06 -24.65
N VAL A 58 -82.78 67.43 -23.98
CA VAL A 58 -82.57 66.22 -23.19
C VAL A 58 -82.03 65.09 -24.08
N SER A 59 -82.56 64.91 -25.29
CA SER A 59 -82.06 63.91 -26.24
C SER A 59 -80.63 64.19 -26.71
N SER A 60 -80.23 65.46 -26.80
CA SER A 60 -78.85 65.87 -27.11
C SER A 60 -77.91 65.57 -25.94
N GLN A 61 -78.32 65.92 -24.72
CA GLN A 61 -77.57 65.64 -23.49
C GLN A 61 -77.40 64.13 -23.27
N ILE A 62 -78.45 63.32 -23.48
CA ILE A 62 -78.37 61.85 -23.42
C ILE A 62 -77.37 61.32 -24.45
N ARG A 63 -77.38 61.82 -25.69
CA ARG A 63 -76.40 61.42 -26.72
C ARG A 63 -74.97 61.79 -26.32
N ALA A 64 -74.75 62.99 -25.79
CA ALA A 64 -73.43 63.42 -25.33
C ALA A 64 -72.93 62.59 -24.14
N MET A 65 -73.79 62.28 -23.16
CA MET A 65 -73.45 61.41 -22.04
C MET A 65 -73.15 59.98 -22.50
N LYS A 66 -73.93 59.45 -23.44
CA LYS A 66 -73.69 58.13 -24.03
C LYS A 66 -72.32 58.05 -24.70
N MET A 67 -71.95 59.03 -25.53
CA MET A 67 -70.61 59.05 -26.15
C MET A 67 -69.47 59.15 -25.12
N LYS A 68 -69.65 59.91 -24.03
CA LYS A 68 -68.65 59.99 -22.94
C LYS A 68 -68.49 58.65 -22.22
N LEU A 69 -69.59 57.96 -21.95
CA LEU A 69 -69.59 56.63 -21.35
C LEU A 69 -68.94 55.58 -22.27
N GLU A 70 -69.24 55.62 -23.57
CA GLU A 70 -68.63 54.72 -24.56
C GLU A 70 -67.11 54.92 -24.63
N ARG A 71 -66.63 56.18 -24.71
CA ARG A 71 -65.19 56.47 -24.69
C ARG A 71 -64.51 56.03 -23.40
N ALA A 72 -65.12 56.30 -22.24
CA ALA A 72 -64.57 55.86 -20.95
C ALA A 72 -64.52 54.33 -20.84
N ALA A 73 -65.51 53.62 -21.41
CA ALA A 73 -65.51 52.16 -21.47
C ALA A 73 -64.42 51.62 -22.41
N GLU A 74 -64.20 52.24 -23.58
CA GLU A 74 -63.12 51.89 -24.51
C GLU A 74 -61.74 52.13 -23.91
N GLU A 75 -61.51 53.28 -23.27
CA GLU A 75 -60.25 53.58 -22.58
C GLU A 75 -59.96 52.58 -21.46
N LYS A 76 -60.99 52.21 -20.68
CA LYS A 76 -60.86 51.20 -19.62
C LYS A 76 -60.52 49.83 -20.23
N LEU A 77 -61.23 49.39 -21.28
CA LEU A 77 -60.97 48.12 -21.95
C LEU A 77 -59.53 48.06 -22.52
N ASN A 78 -59.07 49.15 -23.13
CA ASN A 78 -57.71 49.25 -23.64
C ASN A 78 -56.68 49.18 -22.50
N SER A 79 -56.88 49.90 -21.40
CA SER A 79 -55.99 49.83 -20.24
C SER A 79 -55.94 48.43 -19.61
N GLU A 80 -57.08 47.73 -19.54
CA GLU A 80 -57.16 46.36 -19.02
C GLU A 80 -56.45 45.38 -19.95
N SER A 81 -56.52 45.57 -21.27
CA SER A 81 -55.78 44.76 -22.24
C SER A 81 -54.26 44.91 -22.10
N VAL A 82 -53.76 46.15 -21.92
CA VAL A 82 -52.33 46.43 -21.71
C VAL A 82 -51.85 45.77 -20.42
N LEU A 83 -52.58 45.96 -19.32
CA LEU A 83 -52.24 45.34 -18.04
C LEU A 83 -52.26 43.81 -18.10
N ARG A 84 -53.17 43.20 -18.88
CA ARG A 84 -53.16 41.75 -19.13
C ARG A 84 -51.90 41.30 -19.85
N THR A 85 -51.52 41.98 -20.93
CA THR A 85 -50.30 41.63 -21.68
C THR A 85 -49.04 41.79 -20.85
N GLU A 86 -48.97 42.82 -20.00
CA GLU A 86 -47.84 43.04 -19.09
C GLU A 86 -47.79 41.97 -17.99
N LEU A 87 -48.95 41.56 -17.46
CA LEU A 87 -49.03 40.49 -16.47
C LEU A 87 -48.66 39.12 -17.06
N GLU A 88 -49.06 38.83 -18.29
CA GLU A 88 -48.65 37.62 -19.03
C GLU A 88 -47.12 37.60 -19.23
N PHE A 89 -46.54 38.69 -19.72
CA PHE A 89 -45.08 38.82 -19.89
C PHE A 89 -44.32 38.61 -18.57
N MET A 90 -44.77 39.26 -17.49
CA MET A 90 -44.14 39.11 -16.18
C MET A 90 -44.30 37.69 -15.61
N THR A 91 -45.42 37.02 -15.92
CA THR A 91 -45.64 35.63 -15.52
C THR A 91 -44.71 34.69 -16.27
N GLU A 92 -44.56 34.85 -17.59
CA GLU A 92 -43.61 34.08 -18.40
C GLU A 92 -42.16 34.29 -17.96
N ALA A 93 -41.76 35.55 -17.70
CA ALA A 93 -40.42 35.87 -17.20
C ALA A 93 -40.16 35.22 -15.83
N ARG A 94 -41.13 35.28 -14.91
CA ARG A 94 -41.05 34.61 -13.60
C ARG A 94 -40.93 33.10 -13.76
N ASP A 95 -41.74 32.49 -14.61
CA ASP A 95 -41.76 31.04 -14.78
C ASP A 95 -40.48 30.53 -15.47
N SER A 96 -39.93 31.31 -16.40
CA SER A 96 -38.61 31.06 -17.00
C SER A 96 -37.49 31.14 -15.95
N ALA A 97 -37.48 32.19 -15.13
CA ALA A 97 -36.50 32.34 -14.05
C ALA A 97 -36.59 31.20 -13.02
N LEU A 98 -37.81 30.79 -12.65
CA LEU A 98 -38.03 29.64 -11.77
C LEU A 98 -37.53 28.33 -12.40
N ALA A 99 -37.72 28.14 -13.70
CA ALA A 99 -37.21 26.97 -14.41
C ALA A 99 -35.67 26.95 -14.43
N GLU A 100 -35.02 28.08 -14.67
CA GLU A 100 -33.56 28.20 -14.61
C GLU A 100 -33.02 27.95 -13.21
N MET A 101 -33.65 28.51 -12.18
CA MET A 101 -33.29 28.24 -10.78
C MET A 101 -33.41 26.76 -10.43
N ARG A 102 -34.45 26.07 -10.91
CA ARG A 102 -34.63 24.62 -10.71
C ARG A 102 -33.50 23.83 -11.37
N ARG A 103 -33.14 24.13 -12.62
CA ARG A 103 -32.02 23.48 -13.32
C ARG A 103 -30.69 23.72 -12.59
N ALA A 104 -30.43 24.95 -12.16
CA ALA A 104 -29.23 25.28 -11.39
C ALA A 104 -29.18 24.51 -10.06
N HIS A 105 -30.30 24.40 -9.36
CA HIS A 105 -30.38 23.63 -8.11
C HIS A 105 -30.15 22.13 -8.34
N GLU A 106 -30.66 21.58 -9.42
CA GLU A 106 -30.44 20.18 -9.81
C GLU A 106 -28.97 19.92 -10.15
N HIS A 107 -28.33 20.80 -10.92
CA HIS A 107 -26.90 20.71 -11.19
C HIS A 107 -26.04 20.79 -9.93
N LEU A 108 -26.37 21.69 -8.99
CA LEU A 108 -25.67 21.79 -7.71
C LEU A 108 -25.84 20.52 -6.87
N ARG A 109 -27.04 19.93 -6.85
CA ARG A 109 -27.31 18.67 -6.16
C ARG A 109 -26.49 17.53 -6.78
N ASP A 110 -26.44 17.43 -8.10
CA ASP A 110 -25.66 16.40 -8.79
C ASP A 110 -24.16 16.56 -8.56
N ALA A 111 -23.65 17.80 -8.61
CA ALA A 111 -22.25 18.09 -8.30
C ALA A 111 -21.90 17.71 -6.87
N GLN A 112 -22.78 18.03 -5.91
CA GLN A 112 -22.61 17.63 -4.50
C GLN A 112 -22.60 16.11 -4.35
N ASN A 113 -23.51 15.40 -5.03
CA ASN A 113 -23.55 13.93 -4.98
C ASN A 113 -22.27 13.30 -5.54
N ARG A 114 -21.74 13.81 -6.66
CA ARG A 114 -20.48 13.35 -7.24
C ARG A 114 -19.29 13.60 -6.30
N PHE A 115 -19.21 14.80 -5.74
CA PHE A 115 -18.16 15.14 -4.77
C PHE A 115 -18.17 14.18 -3.57
N MET A 116 -19.35 13.94 -2.97
CA MET A 116 -19.49 13.00 -1.84
C MET A 116 -19.10 11.56 -2.23
N GLN A 117 -19.36 11.15 -3.47
CA GLN A 117 -18.98 9.83 -3.96
C GLN A 117 -17.47 9.70 -4.18
N GLU A 118 -16.84 10.73 -4.76
CA GLU A 118 -15.38 10.79 -4.94
C GLU A 118 -14.66 10.82 -3.60
N GLU A 119 -15.17 11.57 -2.63
CA GLU A 119 -14.64 11.62 -1.27
C GLU A 119 -14.70 10.24 -0.59
N ARG A 120 -15.85 9.55 -0.68
CA ARG A 120 -15.98 8.17 -0.17
C ARG A 120 -15.02 7.21 -0.85
N SER A 121 -14.91 7.26 -2.17
CA SER A 121 -13.98 6.41 -2.92
C SER A 121 -12.52 6.69 -2.54
N SER A 122 -12.18 7.95 -2.25
CA SER A 122 -10.84 8.34 -1.80
C SER A 122 -10.53 7.79 -0.41
N TYR A 123 -11.50 7.83 0.52
CA TYR A 123 -11.35 7.22 1.83
C TYR A 123 -11.18 5.70 1.77
N GLU A 124 -11.93 5.00 0.91
CA GLU A 124 -11.75 3.55 0.72
C GLU A 124 -10.37 3.20 0.18
N LEU A 125 -9.83 3.98 -0.76
CA LEU A 125 -8.48 3.77 -1.29
C LEU A 125 -7.41 4.01 -0.21
N LEU A 126 -7.59 5.04 0.62
CA LEU A 126 -6.70 5.30 1.75
C LEU A 126 -6.73 4.17 2.78
N GLU A 127 -7.91 3.63 3.09
CA GLU A 127 -8.06 2.50 4.02
C GLU A 127 -7.38 1.24 3.48
N ARG A 128 -7.57 0.92 2.20
CA ARG A 128 -6.86 -0.20 1.54
C ARG A 128 -5.34 -0.01 1.58
N ALA A 129 -4.85 1.16 1.21
CA ALA A 129 -3.42 1.46 1.23
C ALA A 129 -2.83 1.38 2.65
N GLN A 130 -3.57 1.85 3.67
CA GLN A 130 -3.17 1.68 5.06
C GLN A 130 -3.11 0.21 5.46
N GLY A 131 -4.09 -0.60 5.05
CA GLY A 131 -4.08 -2.06 5.23
C GLY A 131 -2.81 -2.70 4.65
N GLU A 132 -2.53 -2.45 3.37
CA GLU A 132 -1.32 -2.94 2.69
C GLU A 132 -0.02 -2.51 3.39
N ILE A 133 0.08 -1.24 3.82
CA ILE A 133 1.24 -0.76 4.60
C ILE A 133 1.39 -1.54 5.91
N THR A 134 0.30 -1.86 6.60
CA THR A 134 0.39 -2.64 7.84
C THR A 134 0.82 -4.08 7.60
N GLU A 135 0.37 -4.72 6.51
CA GLU A 135 0.81 -6.05 6.13
C GLU A 135 2.28 -6.08 5.73
N LEU A 136 2.73 -5.13 4.91
CA LEU A 136 4.14 -5.00 4.52
C LEU A 136 5.05 -4.76 5.73
N ARG A 137 4.62 -3.94 6.70
CA ARG A 137 5.37 -3.74 7.95
C ARG A 137 5.50 -5.03 8.77
N LYS A 138 4.46 -5.85 8.83
CA LYS A 138 4.52 -7.17 9.49
C LYS A 138 5.47 -8.11 8.76
N ALA A 139 5.35 -8.20 7.44
CA ALA A 139 6.22 -9.05 6.62
C ALA A 139 7.70 -8.64 6.73
N LEU A 140 7.98 -7.33 6.73
CA LEU A 140 9.35 -6.81 6.94
C LEU A 140 9.89 -7.20 8.31
N PHE A 141 9.10 -7.02 9.38
CA PHE A 141 9.49 -7.42 10.73
C PHE A 141 9.78 -8.92 10.84
N GLU A 142 8.94 -9.77 10.25
CA GLU A 142 9.14 -11.22 10.22
C GLU A 142 10.42 -11.60 9.44
N ALA A 143 10.67 -10.94 8.31
CA ALA A 143 11.88 -11.16 7.51
C ALA A 143 13.16 -10.76 8.28
N GLU A 144 13.17 -9.58 8.90
CA GLU A 144 14.27 -9.10 9.74
C GLU A 144 14.53 -10.05 10.92
N HIS A 145 13.47 -10.49 11.60
CA HIS A 145 13.59 -11.44 12.69
C HIS A 145 14.17 -12.79 12.22
N ASN A 146 13.73 -13.29 11.07
CA ASN A 146 14.25 -14.54 10.50
C ASN A 146 15.73 -14.43 10.11
N VAL A 147 16.15 -13.31 9.51
CA VAL A 147 17.56 -13.04 9.18
C VAL A 147 18.40 -12.99 10.45
N ASN A 148 17.95 -12.28 11.49
CA ASN A 148 18.67 -12.22 12.77
C ASN A 148 18.80 -13.61 13.41
N ARG A 149 17.72 -14.41 13.40
CA ARG A 149 17.75 -15.78 13.91
C ARG A 149 18.75 -16.66 13.15
N GLN A 150 18.76 -16.59 11.82
CA GLN A 150 19.72 -17.34 10.99
C GLN A 150 21.16 -16.87 11.22
N ARG A 151 21.36 -15.57 11.44
CA ARG A 151 22.67 -15.02 11.77
C ARG A 151 23.17 -15.57 13.10
N GLU A 152 22.36 -15.54 14.16
CA GLU A 152 22.71 -16.11 15.46
C GLU A 152 23.03 -17.61 15.37
N GLU A 153 22.21 -18.38 14.65
CA GLU A 153 22.48 -19.80 14.37
C GLU A 153 23.82 -19.99 13.64
N SER A 154 24.11 -19.17 12.63
CA SER A 154 25.37 -19.24 11.89
C SER A 154 26.59 -18.87 12.76
N GLU A 155 26.46 -17.87 13.63
CA GLU A 155 27.53 -17.45 14.55
C GLU A 155 27.82 -18.55 15.57
N ASN A 156 26.80 -19.23 16.08
CA ASN A 156 26.94 -20.40 16.96
C ASN A 156 27.67 -21.54 16.24
N HIS A 157 27.26 -21.89 15.01
CA HIS A 157 27.94 -22.94 14.24
C HIS A 157 29.40 -22.60 13.91
N ILE A 158 29.71 -21.34 13.64
CA ILE A 158 31.09 -20.88 13.44
C ILE A 158 31.90 -21.04 14.74
N SER A 159 31.30 -20.70 15.89
CA SER A 159 31.96 -20.88 17.20
C SER A 159 32.26 -22.36 17.49
N GLU A 160 31.26 -23.24 17.31
CA GLU A 160 31.42 -24.69 17.48
C GLU A 160 32.51 -25.25 16.55
N ALA A 161 32.53 -24.82 15.28
CA ALA A 161 33.56 -25.23 14.33
C ALA A 161 34.97 -24.76 14.74
N ARG A 162 35.10 -23.56 15.32
CA ARG A 162 36.37 -23.04 15.84
C ARG A 162 36.87 -23.85 17.03
N GLU A 163 35.99 -24.18 17.97
CA GLU A 163 36.33 -25.02 19.13
C GLU A 163 36.74 -26.43 18.70
N SER A 164 36.00 -27.04 17.76
CA SER A 164 36.33 -28.33 17.18
C SER A 164 37.69 -28.31 16.46
N ALA A 165 37.98 -27.27 15.68
CA ALA A 165 39.27 -27.12 15.01
C ALA A 165 40.43 -26.99 16.00
N ALA A 166 40.27 -26.19 17.06
CA ALA A 166 41.29 -26.05 18.10
C ALA A 166 41.58 -27.38 18.80
N SER A 167 40.53 -28.13 19.13
CA SER A 167 40.64 -29.48 19.72
C SER A 167 41.37 -30.46 18.77
N HIS A 168 41.01 -30.46 17.48
CA HIS A 168 41.68 -31.29 16.47
C HIS A 168 43.16 -30.92 16.28
N GLU A 169 43.50 -29.62 16.35
CA GLU A 169 44.88 -29.15 16.24
C GLU A 169 45.72 -29.57 17.45
N GLU A 170 45.15 -29.53 18.65
CA GLU A 170 45.80 -30.02 19.88
C GLU A 170 46.04 -31.53 19.81
N GLN A 171 45.04 -32.30 19.36
CA GLN A 171 45.18 -33.73 19.13
C GLN A 171 46.27 -34.04 18.09
N LEU A 172 46.33 -33.29 16.99
CA LEU A 172 47.39 -33.42 15.98
C LEU A 172 48.77 -33.19 16.59
N LYS A 173 48.95 -32.13 17.38
CA LYS A 173 50.22 -31.82 18.06
C LYS A 173 50.62 -32.95 19.02
N SER A 174 49.68 -33.47 19.80
CA SER A 174 49.93 -34.60 20.71
C SER A 174 50.35 -35.86 19.95
N MET A 175 49.61 -36.24 18.91
CA MET A 175 49.92 -37.41 18.09
C MET A 175 51.27 -37.29 17.35
N GLN A 176 51.60 -36.09 16.86
CA GLN A 176 52.90 -35.83 16.25
C GLN A 176 54.04 -36.00 17.27
N LYS A 177 53.86 -35.51 18.50
CA LYS A 177 54.83 -35.69 19.58
C LYS A 177 55.01 -37.17 19.94
N GLU A 178 53.92 -37.90 20.15
CA GLU A 178 53.96 -39.35 20.44
C GLU A 178 54.66 -40.14 19.34
N LEU A 179 54.40 -39.80 18.07
CA LEU A 179 55.07 -40.42 16.93
C LEU A 179 56.58 -40.17 16.95
N GLU A 180 57.01 -38.94 17.26
CA GLU A 180 58.42 -38.58 17.32
C GLU A 180 59.14 -39.27 18.49
N GLU A 181 58.51 -39.32 19.67
CA GLU A 181 59.02 -40.08 20.81
C GLU A 181 59.15 -41.58 20.49
N SER A 182 58.18 -42.16 19.77
CA SER A 182 58.25 -43.55 19.34
C SER A 182 59.39 -43.80 18.35
N LYS A 183 59.67 -42.88 17.43
CA LYS A 183 60.84 -42.98 16.52
C LYS A 183 62.16 -42.88 17.27
N GLN A 184 62.24 -42.02 18.28
CA GLN A 184 63.43 -41.87 19.11
C GLN A 184 63.72 -43.17 19.89
N LYS A 185 62.70 -43.76 20.52
CA LYS A 185 62.82 -45.05 21.23
C LYS A 185 63.21 -46.20 20.29
N ALA A 186 62.63 -46.24 19.09
CA ALA A 186 63.03 -47.22 18.07
C ALA A 186 64.50 -47.07 17.66
N SER A 187 64.96 -45.83 17.47
CA SER A 187 66.35 -45.53 17.11
C SER A 187 67.32 -45.93 18.23
N GLN A 188 66.96 -45.68 19.50
CA GLN A 188 67.73 -46.12 20.66
C GLN A 188 67.87 -47.65 20.70
N CYS A 189 66.78 -48.39 20.49
CA CYS A 189 66.83 -49.86 20.46
C CYS A 189 67.75 -50.39 19.34
N ILE A 190 67.69 -49.78 18.15
CA ILE A 190 68.57 -50.15 17.02
C ILE A 190 70.03 -49.86 17.35
N ASN A 191 70.33 -48.71 17.96
CA ASN A 191 71.69 -48.36 18.34
C ASN A 191 72.25 -49.31 19.42
N SER A 192 71.45 -49.67 20.42
CA SER A 192 71.85 -50.65 21.43
C SER A 192 72.14 -52.02 20.82
N LEU A 193 71.34 -52.47 19.84
CA LEU A 193 71.62 -53.71 19.11
C LEU A 193 72.92 -53.64 18.32
N ARG A 194 73.17 -52.53 17.60
CA ARG A 194 74.42 -52.32 16.86
C ARG A 194 75.64 -52.33 17.79
N GLN A 195 75.51 -51.77 18.99
CA GLN A 195 76.57 -51.80 19.99
C GLN A 195 76.83 -53.23 20.48
N ALA A 196 75.79 -53.99 20.83
CA ALA A 196 75.94 -55.38 21.25
C ALA A 196 76.55 -56.27 20.14
N GLU A 197 76.17 -56.04 18.88
CA GLU A 197 76.77 -56.70 17.71
C GLU A 197 78.25 -56.34 17.54
N PHE A 198 78.62 -55.09 17.80
CA PHE A 198 80.01 -54.63 17.77
C PHE A 198 80.85 -55.27 18.89
N ASP A 199 80.36 -55.23 20.13
CA ASP A 199 81.03 -55.80 21.30
C ASP A 199 81.26 -57.31 21.13
N LYS A 200 80.26 -58.03 20.59
CA LYS A 200 80.38 -59.44 20.23
C LYS A 200 81.54 -59.67 19.24
N LYS A 201 81.65 -58.87 18.18
CA LYS A 201 82.75 -59.00 17.19
C LYS A 201 84.12 -58.71 17.81
N MET A 202 84.20 -57.77 18.74
CA MET A 202 85.45 -57.48 19.46
C MET A 202 85.89 -58.68 20.30
N ILE A 203 84.97 -59.29 21.05
CA ILE A 203 85.25 -60.52 21.83
C ILE A 203 85.64 -61.68 20.90
N GLU A 204 84.98 -61.84 19.75
CA GLU A 204 85.35 -62.86 18.75
C GLU A 204 86.79 -62.67 18.23
N ASN A 205 87.20 -61.43 17.98
CA ASN A 205 88.57 -61.10 17.55
C ASN A 205 89.60 -61.34 18.66
N ASP A 206 89.32 -60.91 19.89
CA ASP A 206 90.19 -61.12 21.04
C ASP A 206 90.36 -62.62 21.33
N LEU A 207 89.26 -63.39 21.23
CA LEU A 207 89.28 -64.84 21.38
C LEU A 207 90.13 -65.51 20.30
N LEU A 208 90.08 -65.03 19.05
CA LEU A 208 90.97 -65.51 17.99
C LEU A 208 92.44 -65.18 18.28
N ARG A 209 92.72 -63.98 18.81
CA ARG A 209 94.07 -63.57 19.19
C ARG A 209 94.62 -64.46 20.31
N VAL A 210 93.87 -64.70 21.38
CA VAL A 210 94.32 -65.57 22.49
C VAL A 210 94.50 -67.02 22.01
N LYS A 211 93.68 -67.50 21.06
CA LYS A 211 93.89 -68.82 20.43
C LYS A 211 95.23 -68.88 19.69
N MET A 212 95.54 -67.86 18.88
CA MET A 212 96.83 -67.77 18.18
C MET A 212 98.01 -67.69 19.14
N GLU A 213 97.90 -66.91 20.23
CA GLU A 213 98.93 -66.82 21.27
C GLU A 213 99.16 -68.15 22.00
N LEU A 214 98.08 -68.88 22.32
CA LEU A 214 98.16 -70.23 22.90
C LEU A 214 98.84 -71.22 21.94
N ASP A 215 98.45 -71.23 20.66
CA ASP A 215 99.03 -72.11 19.65
C ASP A 215 100.52 -71.84 19.43
N MET A 216 100.92 -70.56 19.42
CA MET A 216 102.33 -70.17 19.36
C MET A 216 103.09 -70.58 20.62
N SER A 217 102.52 -70.37 21.81
CA SER A 217 103.15 -70.75 23.09
C SER A 217 103.42 -72.26 23.17
N ARG A 218 102.46 -73.09 22.72
CA ARG A 218 102.60 -74.55 22.63
C ARG A 218 103.70 -75.01 21.69
N SER A 219 103.97 -74.26 20.62
CA SER A 219 105.04 -74.59 19.68
C SER A 219 106.45 -74.26 20.20
N MET A 220 106.55 -73.47 21.28
CA MET A 220 107.81 -72.92 21.80
C MET A 220 108.22 -73.50 23.17
N SER A 221 107.40 -74.33 23.84
CA SER A 221 107.63 -74.82 25.21
C SER A 221 108.05 -76.31 25.29
N SER A 222 108.99 -76.60 26.22
CA SER A 222 109.49 -77.92 26.64
C SER A 222 108.52 -78.57 27.66
N PRO A 223 108.51 -79.91 27.90
CA PRO A 223 107.37 -80.68 28.46
C PRO A 223 106.93 -80.42 29.90
N GLU A 224 107.37 -79.33 30.54
CA GLU A 224 106.88 -78.90 31.85
C GLU A 224 105.76 -77.87 31.64
N LYS A 225 104.54 -78.27 32.00
CA LYS A 225 103.32 -77.45 31.96
C LYS A 225 103.53 -76.12 32.68
N SER A 226 103.88 -75.09 31.93
CA SER A 226 104.01 -73.74 32.47
C SER A 226 102.66 -73.27 32.98
N GLU A 227 102.64 -72.67 34.17
CA GLU A 227 101.47 -72.03 34.77
C GLU A 227 100.80 -71.04 33.80
N SER A 228 101.60 -70.44 32.92
CA SER A 228 101.18 -69.55 31.83
C SER A 228 100.28 -70.23 30.77
N GLU A 229 100.54 -71.48 30.38
CA GLU A 229 99.68 -72.19 29.43
C GLU A 229 98.32 -72.52 30.07
N GLN A 230 98.31 -72.92 31.34
CA GLN A 230 97.07 -73.18 32.07
C GLN A 230 96.24 -71.90 32.26
N GLU A 231 96.89 -70.76 32.48
CA GLU A 231 96.24 -69.45 32.55
C GLU A 231 95.63 -69.02 31.21
N MET A 232 96.34 -69.22 30.09
CA MET A 232 95.79 -68.94 28.75
C MET A 232 94.62 -69.86 28.39
N ILE A 233 94.65 -71.13 28.79
CA ILE A 233 93.53 -72.06 28.60
C ILE A 233 92.30 -71.61 29.40
N ARG A 234 92.46 -71.23 30.68
CA ARG A 234 91.36 -70.68 31.49
C ARG A 234 90.80 -69.39 30.88
N LYS A 235 91.67 -68.50 30.39
CA LYS A 235 91.27 -67.27 29.69
C LYS A 235 90.48 -67.57 28.42
N LEU A 236 90.88 -68.58 27.65
CA LEU A 236 90.14 -69.03 26.47
C LEU A 236 88.78 -69.63 26.80
N GLU A 237 88.68 -70.43 27.84
CA GLU A 237 87.42 -70.98 28.33
C GLU A 237 86.47 -69.85 28.76
N GLN A 238 86.97 -68.90 29.56
CA GLN A 238 86.20 -67.73 30.00
C GLN A 238 85.72 -66.87 28.83
N MET A 239 86.60 -66.55 27.87
CA MET A 239 86.21 -65.77 26.69
C MET A 239 85.25 -66.54 25.78
N THR A 240 85.35 -67.87 25.72
CA THR A 240 84.41 -68.71 24.95
C THR A 240 83.02 -68.68 25.57
N GLU A 241 82.93 -68.78 26.90
CA GLU A 241 81.68 -68.58 27.63
C GLU A 241 81.12 -67.17 27.43
N GLU A 242 81.97 -66.14 27.48
CA GLU A 242 81.56 -64.75 27.26
C GLU A 242 81.02 -64.53 25.85
N LYS A 243 81.69 -65.08 24.82
CA LYS A 243 81.22 -65.09 23.43
C LYS A 243 79.87 -65.80 23.29
N ASP A 244 79.68 -66.94 23.95
CA ASP A 244 78.42 -67.68 23.90
C ASP A 244 77.29 -66.91 24.62
N ARG A 245 77.57 -66.27 25.77
CA ARG A 245 76.63 -65.37 26.46
C ARG A 245 76.26 -64.17 25.59
N MET A 246 77.24 -63.53 24.95
CA MET A 246 77.03 -62.39 24.04
C MET A 246 76.25 -62.79 22.79
N ARG A 247 76.46 -64.00 22.27
CA ARG A 247 75.66 -64.53 21.16
C ARG A 247 74.19 -64.63 21.55
N VAL A 248 73.89 -65.19 22.72
CA VAL A 248 72.52 -65.31 23.23
C VAL A 248 71.90 -63.92 23.43
N GLU A 249 72.65 -62.96 23.97
CA GLU A 249 72.17 -61.60 24.20
C GLU A 249 71.87 -60.87 22.87
N VAL A 250 72.74 -60.98 21.87
CA VAL A 250 72.52 -60.40 20.53
C VAL A 250 71.30 -61.05 19.85
N GLU A 251 71.14 -62.38 19.91
CA GLU A 251 69.97 -63.07 19.34
C GLU A 251 68.67 -62.63 20.04
N ARG A 252 68.71 -62.46 21.37
CA ARG A 252 67.59 -61.96 22.18
C ARG A 252 67.25 -60.51 21.84
N MET A 253 68.24 -59.62 21.79
CA MET A 253 68.06 -58.22 21.41
C MET A 253 67.58 -58.08 19.97
N THR A 254 68.07 -58.91 19.04
CA THR A 254 67.62 -58.91 17.63
C THR A 254 66.15 -59.28 17.52
N SER A 255 65.73 -60.33 18.25
CA SER A 255 64.34 -60.76 18.30
C SER A 255 63.45 -59.67 18.90
N PHE A 256 63.89 -59.04 19.99
CA PHE A 256 63.22 -57.91 20.61
C PHE A 256 63.09 -56.71 19.66
N VAL A 257 64.17 -56.32 18.97
CA VAL A 257 64.15 -55.21 18.01
C VAL A 257 63.24 -55.51 16.83
N ARG A 258 63.21 -56.74 16.31
CA ARG A 258 62.27 -57.13 15.25
C ARG A 258 60.82 -56.98 15.69
N GLU A 259 60.48 -57.49 16.88
CA GLU A 259 59.12 -57.42 17.39
C GLU A 259 58.71 -55.99 17.71
N TYR A 260 59.60 -55.22 18.34
CA TYR A 260 59.39 -53.80 18.62
C TYR A 260 59.21 -53.00 17.33
N ARG A 261 60.05 -53.24 16.32
CA ARG A 261 59.96 -52.59 15.00
C ARG A 261 58.64 -52.91 14.33
N HIS A 262 58.21 -54.17 14.33
CA HIS A 262 56.94 -54.56 13.72
C HIS A 262 55.75 -53.87 14.40
N ARG A 263 55.71 -53.85 15.74
CA ARG A 263 54.67 -53.14 16.50
C ARG A 263 54.73 -51.62 16.27
N ALA A 264 55.92 -51.04 16.17
CA ALA A 264 56.12 -49.62 15.90
C ALA A 264 55.69 -49.24 14.49
N GLU A 265 55.93 -50.07 13.48
CA GLU A 265 55.51 -49.84 12.09
C GLU A 265 53.98 -49.84 11.96
N ILE A 266 53.28 -50.76 12.63
CA ILE A 266 51.81 -50.79 12.69
C ILE A 266 51.28 -49.50 13.34
N LYS A 267 51.79 -49.16 14.54
CA LYS A 267 51.38 -47.93 15.23
C LYS A 267 51.67 -46.67 14.42
N ALA A 268 52.83 -46.60 13.76
CA ALA A 268 53.19 -45.46 12.92
C ALA A 268 52.27 -45.33 11.70
N SER A 269 51.88 -46.44 11.07
CA SER A 269 50.91 -46.46 9.97
C SER A 269 49.54 -45.94 10.42
N ASP A 270 49.04 -46.42 11.57
CA ASP A 270 47.74 -45.99 12.11
C ASP A 270 47.77 -44.52 12.56
N SER A 271 48.84 -44.09 13.22
CA SER A 271 49.04 -42.68 13.58
C SER A 271 49.13 -41.80 12.34
N LYS A 272 49.83 -42.22 11.28
CA LYS A 272 49.90 -41.47 10.01
C LYS A 272 48.52 -41.31 9.36
N LYS A 273 47.71 -42.36 9.33
CA LYS A 273 46.33 -42.29 8.81
C LYS A 273 45.48 -41.30 9.60
N ARG A 274 45.53 -41.38 10.94
CA ARG A 274 44.80 -40.47 11.83
C ARG A 274 45.27 -39.02 11.69
N ILE A 275 46.58 -38.77 11.64
CA ILE A 275 47.15 -37.44 11.40
C ILE A 275 46.68 -36.89 10.06
N THR A 276 46.68 -37.71 9.00
CA THR A 276 46.22 -37.26 7.68
C THR A 276 44.72 -36.92 7.69
N ALA A 277 43.89 -37.73 8.36
CA ALA A 277 42.46 -37.49 8.48
C ALA A 277 42.17 -36.18 9.24
N LEU A 278 42.81 -35.98 10.40
CA LEU A 278 42.67 -34.76 11.19
C LEU A 278 43.20 -33.52 10.43
N HIS A 279 44.32 -33.66 9.71
CA HIS A 279 44.87 -32.57 8.91
C HIS A 279 43.90 -32.14 7.79
N ASN A 280 43.28 -33.11 7.12
CA ASN A 280 42.25 -32.82 6.13
C ASN A 280 41.03 -32.12 6.75
N GLN A 281 40.58 -32.55 7.93
CA GLN A 281 39.48 -31.90 8.64
C GLN A 281 39.81 -30.43 9.01
N VAL A 282 40.99 -30.19 9.57
CA VAL A 282 41.46 -28.83 9.89
C VAL A 282 41.57 -27.97 8.63
N SER A 283 42.08 -28.53 7.53
CA SER A 283 42.18 -27.82 6.25
C SER A 283 40.81 -27.42 5.70
N VAL A 284 39.80 -28.30 5.78
CA VAL A 284 38.43 -27.99 5.34
C VAL A 284 37.83 -26.87 6.18
N ILE A 285 38.00 -26.92 7.51
CA ILE A 285 37.50 -25.86 8.39
C ILE A 285 38.18 -24.51 8.08
N HIS A 286 39.49 -24.52 7.79
CA HIS A 286 40.21 -23.32 7.39
C HIS A 286 39.71 -22.74 6.06
N GLN A 287 39.41 -23.58 5.07
CA GLN A 287 38.83 -23.15 3.79
C GLN A 287 37.44 -22.53 3.99
N ILE A 288 36.58 -23.17 4.79
CA ILE A 288 35.25 -22.63 5.12
C ILE A 288 35.40 -21.25 5.77
N ARG A 289 36.34 -21.09 6.70
CA ARG A 289 36.62 -19.80 7.34
C ARG A 289 37.00 -18.72 6.33
N GLN A 290 37.91 -19.01 5.39
CA GLN A 290 38.32 -18.05 4.36
C GLN A 290 37.14 -17.62 3.48
N ILE A 291 36.26 -18.56 3.12
CA ILE A 291 35.05 -18.26 2.35
C ILE A 291 34.12 -17.34 3.15
N VAL A 292 33.90 -17.63 4.43
CA VAL A 292 33.05 -16.80 5.31
C VAL A 292 33.63 -15.39 5.47
N GLU A 293 34.93 -15.26 5.72
CA GLU A 293 35.61 -13.96 5.82
C GLU A 293 35.47 -13.15 4.52
N HIS A 294 35.70 -13.78 3.36
CA HIS A 294 35.55 -13.12 2.05
C HIS A 294 34.10 -12.69 1.78
N VAL A 295 33.11 -13.51 2.12
CA VAL A 295 31.69 -13.15 1.98
C VAL A 295 31.34 -11.96 2.87
N TYR A 296 31.83 -11.94 4.11
CA TYR A 296 31.59 -10.85 5.05
C TYR A 296 32.23 -9.53 4.59
N GLU A 297 33.49 -9.57 4.15
CA GLU A 297 34.20 -8.41 3.58
C GLU A 297 33.49 -7.89 2.33
N SER A 298 33.02 -8.78 1.46
CA SER A 298 32.26 -8.39 0.25
C SER A 298 30.96 -7.67 0.61
N HIS A 299 30.22 -8.13 1.63
CA HIS A 299 28.99 -7.47 2.07
C HIS A 299 29.25 -6.10 2.73
N GLN A 300 30.34 -5.94 3.49
CA GLN A 300 30.73 -4.64 4.06
C GLN A 300 31.13 -3.61 2.99
N ILE A 301 31.82 -4.04 1.93
CA ILE A 301 32.20 -3.15 0.82
C ILE A 301 30.95 -2.65 0.07
N HIS A 302 29.94 -3.52 -0.14
CA HIS A 302 28.72 -3.13 -0.83
C HIS A 302 27.83 -2.21 0.01
N SER A 303 27.70 -2.47 1.31
CA SER A 303 26.95 -1.58 2.23
C SER A 303 27.59 -0.19 2.38
N ASN A 304 28.91 -0.09 2.37
CA ASN A 304 29.60 1.22 2.37
C ASN A 304 29.55 1.94 1.01
N SER A 305 29.25 1.24 -0.09
CA SER A 305 29.16 1.82 -1.43
C SER A 305 27.78 2.42 -1.75
N GLU A 306 26.72 1.96 -1.07
CA GLU A 306 25.37 2.53 -1.20
C GLU A 306 25.12 3.77 -0.32
N GLU A 307 26.04 4.09 0.60
CA GLU A 307 25.99 5.29 1.46
C GLU A 307 26.80 6.50 0.93
N SER A 308 27.34 6.44 -0.29
CA SER A 308 27.91 7.64 -0.94
C SER A 308 26.85 8.37 -1.79
N PRO A 309 26.68 9.69 -1.61
CA PRO A 309 25.51 10.47 -2.03
C PRO A 309 25.26 10.59 -3.53
#